data_AF-D4XJA7-F1
#
_entry.id   AF-D4XJA7-F1
#
_cell.length_a   1.000
_cell.length_b   1.000
_cell.length_c   1.000
_cell.angle_alpha   90.00
_cell.angle_beta   90.00
_cell.angle_gamma   90.00
#
_symmetry.space_group_name_H-M   'P 1'
#
loop_
_entity.id
_entity.type
_entity.pdbx_description
1 polymer ?
#
loop_
_entity_poly.entity_id
_entity_poly.type
_entity_poly.pdbx_seq_one_letter_code
_entity_poly.pdbx_strand_id
1 'polypeptide(L)'
;MNLVDRAKVLQGIAEVRQGLTFCLSLPLDVPGGMALNPRRLPPQRYATLRDGKSAGAQGFCWSYASEDPLLTDVVCDDVLLMNTQYSTQWDSLAHMGSSFDADGDGAAEAVFYNGFRAGVDVLAADEDPHALADWARFPGPSAGALGIDHLAEHGVQGRAVMIDLEAHVGRTRTAVGYDQLMRILEADDVAVEAGDMVCLHNRLWRHADGDEPPARRRAPACHRQRPGRRRPTPAAMDRRLAPGLPHCRQPRGRIGAAGRPGRRGDAPPPPAPAAA
;
A
#
# COMPACT_ATOMS: atom_id res chain seq x y z
N MET A 1 -6.42 -12.81 12.04
CA MET A 1 -6.75 -11.48 12.58
C MET A 1 -7.89 -11.44 13.58
N ASN A 2 -8.59 -12.56 13.83
CA ASN A 2 -9.78 -12.59 14.71
C ASN A 2 -9.57 -12.08 16.15
N LEU A 3 -8.33 -12.04 16.63
CA LEU A 3 -8.00 -11.51 17.96
C LEU A 3 -7.86 -9.98 18.01
N VAL A 4 -7.77 -9.31 16.86
CA VAL A 4 -7.62 -7.86 16.75
C VAL A 4 -9.00 -7.25 16.54
N ASP A 5 -9.84 -7.31 17.56
CA ASP A 5 -11.21 -6.80 17.47
C ASP A 5 -11.29 -5.29 17.73
N ARG A 6 -12.53 -4.78 17.77
CA ARG A 6 -12.79 -3.37 18.09
C ARG A 6 -12.26 -2.96 19.47
N ALA A 7 -12.28 -3.86 20.45
CA ALA A 7 -11.75 -3.56 21.78
C ALA A 7 -10.22 -3.39 21.72
N LYS A 8 -9.52 -4.23 20.94
CA LYS A 8 -8.08 -4.11 20.73
C LYS A 8 -7.69 -2.82 20.01
N VAL A 9 -8.52 -2.34 19.06
CA VAL A 9 -8.34 -1.01 18.44
C VAL A 9 -8.43 0.10 19.50
N LEU A 10 -9.46 0.08 20.35
CA LEU A 10 -9.64 1.08 21.40
C LEU A 10 -8.52 1.04 22.44
N GLN A 11 -8.01 -0.15 22.75
CA GLN A 11 -6.85 -0.33 23.62
C GLN A 11 -5.61 0.33 23.00
N GLY A 12 -5.35 0.12 21.70
CA GLY A 12 -4.25 0.80 21.00
C GLY A 12 -4.40 2.32 21.00
N ILE A 13 -5.61 2.85 20.82
CA ILE A 13 -5.89 4.29 20.90
C ILE A 13 -5.59 4.83 22.31
N ALA A 14 -5.89 4.07 23.35
CA ALA A 14 -5.63 4.48 24.73
C ALA A 14 -4.13 4.65 25.05
N GLU A 15 -3.23 4.01 24.30
CA GLU A 15 -1.78 4.20 24.42
C GLU A 15 -1.29 5.56 23.85
N VAL A 16 -2.10 6.23 23.02
CA VAL A 16 -1.71 7.50 22.40
C VAL A 16 -1.80 8.63 23.42
N ARG A 17 -0.65 9.04 23.97
CA ARG A 17 -0.54 10.16 24.93
C ARG A 17 0.11 11.42 24.36
N GLN A 18 1.13 11.24 23.51
CA GLN A 18 1.96 12.34 23.01
C GLN A 18 1.73 12.65 21.53
N GLY A 19 0.98 11.82 20.81
CA GLY A 19 0.74 12.00 19.37
C GLY A 19 2.00 11.86 18.51
N LEU A 20 3.04 11.18 19.00
CA LEU A 20 4.25 10.90 18.23
C LEU A 20 4.01 9.78 17.23
N THR A 21 4.60 9.92 16.04
CA THR A 21 4.46 8.95 14.95
C THR A 21 5.82 8.51 14.43
N PHE A 22 5.97 7.20 14.19
CA PHE A 22 7.17 6.59 13.64
C PHE A 22 6.83 5.80 12.39
N CYS A 23 7.57 6.02 11.31
CA CYS A 23 7.48 5.18 10.12
C CYS A 23 8.31 3.91 10.35
N LEU A 24 7.66 2.76 10.34
CA LEU A 24 8.33 1.45 10.42
C LEU A 24 8.61 0.85 9.03
N SER A 25 8.29 1.59 7.97
CA SER A 25 8.55 1.19 6.59
C SER A 25 9.92 1.65 6.12
N LEU A 26 10.57 0.79 5.34
CA LEU A 26 11.76 1.16 4.57
C LEU A 26 11.34 1.87 3.27
N PRO A 27 12.16 2.81 2.77
CA PRO A 27 12.09 3.22 1.37
C PRO A 27 12.21 2.00 0.44
N LEU A 28 11.48 2.00 -0.68
CA LEU A 28 11.47 0.89 -1.62
C LEU A 28 12.83 0.63 -2.29
N ASP A 29 13.73 1.59 -2.24
CA ASP A 29 15.09 1.53 -2.78
C ASP A 29 16.16 1.16 -1.73
N VAL A 30 15.76 0.81 -0.49
CA VAL A 30 16.68 0.47 0.61
C VAL A 30 16.35 -0.93 1.19
N PRO A 31 17.34 -1.83 1.35
CA PRO A 31 18.76 -1.69 0.97
C PRO A 31 19.00 -1.71 -0.55
N GLY A 32 17.95 -1.96 -1.34
CA GLY A 32 18.04 -2.03 -2.78
C GLY A 32 18.70 -3.31 -3.28
N GLY A 33 18.77 -3.45 -4.60
CA GLY A 33 19.36 -4.62 -5.25
C GLY A 33 18.65 -5.94 -4.88
N MET A 34 19.43 -7.02 -4.77
CA MET A 34 18.90 -8.37 -4.50
C MET A 34 19.69 -9.10 -3.41
N ALA A 35 20.46 -8.37 -2.59
CA ALA A 35 21.36 -8.94 -1.58
C ALA A 35 20.62 -9.79 -0.53
N LEU A 36 19.37 -9.41 -0.21
CA LEU A 36 18.54 -10.12 0.77
C LEU A 36 17.93 -11.40 0.20
N ASN A 37 17.52 -11.37 -1.07
CA ASN A 37 16.97 -12.51 -1.75
C ASN A 37 17.21 -12.37 -3.26
N PRO A 38 18.05 -13.23 -3.87
CA PRO A 38 18.41 -13.12 -5.29
C PRO A 38 17.22 -13.33 -6.24
N ARG A 39 16.09 -13.83 -5.74
CA ARG A 39 14.87 -14.05 -6.53
C ARG A 39 13.95 -12.83 -6.58
N ARG A 40 14.19 -11.82 -5.73
CA ARG A 40 13.31 -10.64 -5.60
C ARG A 40 13.94 -9.46 -6.32
N LEU A 41 13.51 -9.23 -7.56
CA LEU A 41 13.92 -8.09 -8.37
C LEU A 41 13.63 -6.76 -7.65
N PRO A 42 14.54 -5.77 -7.76
CA PRO A 42 14.32 -4.43 -7.23
C PRO A 42 13.11 -3.75 -7.88
N PRO A 43 12.37 -2.90 -7.14
CA PRO A 43 11.23 -2.17 -7.66
C PRO A 43 11.60 -1.31 -8.87
N GLN A 44 10.79 -1.36 -9.90
CA GLN A 44 10.96 -0.57 -11.12
C GLN A 44 9.79 0.40 -11.26
N ARG A 45 10.11 1.66 -11.60
CA ARG A 45 9.12 2.71 -11.82
C ARG A 45 9.12 3.15 -13.27
N TYR A 46 7.93 3.30 -13.82
CA TYR A 46 7.69 3.76 -15.19
C TYR A 46 6.64 4.85 -15.18
N ALA A 47 6.57 5.70 -16.20
CA ALA A 47 5.44 6.61 -16.34
C ALA A 47 4.22 5.84 -16.89
N THR A 48 3.02 6.16 -16.40
CA THR A 48 1.78 5.68 -17.03
C THR A 48 1.69 6.25 -18.45
N LEU A 49 1.30 5.43 -19.42
CA LEU A 49 1.08 5.90 -20.79
C LEU A 49 -0.25 6.64 -20.88
N ARG A 50 -0.24 7.77 -21.57
CA ARG A 50 -1.48 8.48 -21.95
C ARG A 50 -2.26 7.68 -22.99
N ASP A 51 -3.53 8.00 -23.13
CA ASP A 51 -4.48 7.41 -24.07
C ASP A 51 -5.08 8.47 -25.04
N GLY A 52 -6.05 8.05 -25.85
CA GLY A 52 -6.79 8.93 -26.74
C GLY A 52 -5.90 9.71 -27.71
N LYS A 53 -6.05 11.04 -27.76
CA LYS A 53 -5.28 11.92 -28.65
C LYS A 53 -3.79 12.00 -28.29
N SER A 54 -3.46 11.65 -27.05
CA SER A 54 -2.12 11.74 -26.48
C SER A 54 -1.46 10.36 -26.35
N ALA A 55 -2.05 9.33 -26.99
CA ALA A 55 -1.66 7.94 -26.83
C ALA A 55 -0.14 7.72 -27.00
N GLY A 56 0.47 7.06 -26.01
CA GLY A 56 1.90 6.75 -26.00
C GLY A 56 2.81 7.84 -25.43
N ALA A 57 2.29 9.04 -25.13
CA ALA A 57 3.02 10.03 -24.35
C ALA A 57 3.14 9.59 -22.88
N GLN A 58 4.16 10.10 -22.17
CA GLN A 58 4.31 9.86 -20.73
C GLN A 58 3.28 10.68 -19.94
N GLY A 59 2.70 10.07 -18.90
CA GLY A 59 1.83 10.73 -17.93
C GLY A 59 2.58 11.46 -16.82
N PHE A 60 3.92 11.50 -16.87
CA PHE A 60 4.73 12.21 -15.90
C PHE A 60 5.03 13.63 -16.37
N CYS A 61 4.72 14.64 -15.54
CA CYS A 61 4.74 16.05 -15.91
C CYS A 61 3.89 16.39 -17.16
N TRP A 62 2.78 15.65 -17.36
CA TRP A 62 1.91 15.84 -18.51
C TRP A 62 1.01 17.06 -18.32
N SER A 63 1.02 18.00 -19.28
CA SER A 63 0.15 19.18 -19.23
C SER A 63 -1.11 18.99 -20.07
N TYR A 64 -2.27 19.17 -19.44
CA TYR A 64 -3.58 19.13 -20.12
C TYR A 64 -3.83 20.33 -21.02
N ALA A 65 -3.01 21.38 -20.95
CA ALA A 65 -3.09 22.52 -21.87
C ALA A 65 -2.89 22.10 -23.34
N SER A 66 -2.23 20.97 -23.58
CA SER A 66 -2.06 20.37 -24.90
C SER A 66 -3.35 19.74 -25.46
N GLU A 67 -4.31 19.40 -24.60
CA GLU A 67 -5.60 18.80 -24.95
C GLU A 67 -6.73 19.83 -24.97
N ASP A 68 -6.74 20.72 -23.97
CA ASP A 68 -7.62 21.88 -23.89
C ASP A 68 -6.84 23.08 -23.30
N PRO A 69 -6.68 24.19 -24.05
CA PRO A 69 -5.97 25.38 -23.56
C PRO A 69 -6.54 26.01 -22.28
N LEU A 70 -7.77 25.67 -21.88
CA LEU A 70 -8.37 26.11 -20.62
C LEU A 70 -7.95 25.27 -19.41
N LEU A 71 -7.38 24.08 -19.63
CA LEU A 71 -6.87 23.22 -18.56
C LEU A 71 -5.44 23.60 -18.20
N THR A 72 -5.24 24.00 -16.95
CA THR A 72 -3.93 24.38 -16.42
C THR A 72 -3.25 23.27 -15.62
N ASP A 73 -3.92 22.13 -15.47
CA ASP A 73 -3.43 21.00 -14.68
C ASP A 73 -2.20 20.35 -15.32
N VAL A 74 -1.29 19.94 -14.45
CA VAL A 74 -0.13 19.10 -14.79
C VAL A 74 -0.18 17.86 -13.90
N VAL A 75 -0.17 16.68 -14.52
CA VAL A 75 -0.31 15.40 -13.82
C VAL A 75 1.01 14.62 -13.85
N CYS A 76 1.22 13.80 -12.82
CA CYS A 76 2.33 12.87 -12.71
C CYS A 76 1.83 11.49 -12.33
N ASP A 77 1.55 10.66 -13.33
CA ASP A 77 1.11 9.28 -13.15
C ASP A 77 2.26 8.30 -13.43
N ASP A 78 2.40 7.30 -12.57
CA ASP A 78 3.43 6.28 -12.69
C ASP A 78 2.92 4.85 -12.42
N VAL A 79 3.75 3.88 -12.81
CA VAL A 79 3.55 2.44 -12.64
C VAL A 79 4.69 1.92 -11.78
N LEU A 80 4.36 1.08 -10.80
CA LEU A 80 5.31 0.37 -9.96
C LEU A 80 5.25 -1.12 -10.24
N LEU A 81 6.35 -1.70 -10.70
CA LEU A 81 6.55 -3.15 -10.79
C LEU A 81 7.41 -3.60 -9.61
N MET A 82 6.89 -4.52 -8.80
CA MET A 82 7.48 -4.89 -7.51
C MET A 82 7.09 -6.30 -7.11
N ASN A 83 8.03 -7.05 -6.54
CA ASN A 83 7.70 -8.26 -5.78
C ASN A 83 7.01 -7.85 -4.48
N THR A 84 5.86 -8.44 -4.16
CA THR A 84 5.10 -8.11 -2.95
C THR A 84 5.87 -8.39 -1.65
N GLN A 85 6.93 -9.21 -1.73
CA GLN A 85 7.85 -9.48 -0.63
C GLN A 85 9.18 -8.70 -0.70
N TYR A 86 9.23 -7.57 -1.42
CA TYR A 86 10.51 -6.86 -1.59
C TYR A 86 10.89 -5.96 -0.41
N SER A 87 9.92 -5.22 0.15
CA SER A 87 10.15 -4.19 1.16
C SER A 87 9.34 -4.50 2.43
N THR A 88 9.14 -3.50 3.30
CA THR A 88 8.26 -3.66 4.47
C THR A 88 6.89 -4.16 4.04
N GLN A 89 6.48 -5.31 4.58
CA GLN A 89 5.41 -6.13 4.03
C GLN A 89 4.64 -6.87 5.12
N TRP A 90 3.46 -7.35 4.75
CA TRP A 90 2.76 -8.44 5.42
C TRP A 90 2.72 -9.65 4.49
N ASP A 91 3.01 -10.81 5.05
CA ASP A 91 2.82 -12.08 4.36
C ASP A 91 1.47 -12.66 4.77
N SER A 92 0.64 -13.04 3.80
CA SER A 92 -0.63 -13.72 4.11
C SER A 92 -0.37 -15.14 4.60
N LEU A 93 -1.40 -15.79 5.12
CA LEU A 93 -1.33 -17.19 5.55
C LEU A 93 -1.09 -18.17 4.39
N ALA A 94 -1.22 -17.73 3.13
CA ALA A 94 -0.85 -18.49 1.95
C ALA A 94 0.64 -18.40 1.61
N HIS A 95 1.42 -17.52 2.27
CA HIS A 95 2.83 -17.33 1.92
C HIS A 95 3.67 -18.58 2.17
N MET A 96 3.36 -19.31 3.26
CA MET A 96 4.08 -20.51 3.67
C MET A 96 3.08 -21.58 4.09
N GLY A 97 3.11 -22.71 3.38
CA GLY A 97 2.46 -23.96 3.77
C GLY A 97 3.49 -25.00 4.22
N SER A 98 3.02 -26.23 4.44
CA SER A 98 3.86 -27.39 4.70
C SER A 98 3.42 -28.55 3.81
N SER A 99 4.33 -29.50 3.57
CA SER A 99 4.04 -30.72 2.82
C SER A 99 4.19 -31.92 3.74
N PHE A 100 3.09 -32.61 4.02
CA PHE A 100 3.03 -33.80 4.88
C PHE A 100 1.71 -34.55 4.63
N ASP A 101 1.64 -35.82 5.05
CA ASP A 101 0.42 -36.63 4.99
C ASP A 101 -0.59 -36.12 6.02
N ALA A 102 -1.53 -35.31 5.55
CA ALA A 102 -2.45 -34.54 6.39
C ALA A 102 -3.70 -35.33 6.82
N ASP A 103 -4.06 -36.39 6.09
CA ASP A 103 -5.24 -37.22 6.37
C ASP A 103 -4.92 -38.70 6.68
N GLY A 104 -3.65 -39.08 6.67
CA GLY A 104 -3.18 -40.40 7.09
C GLY A 104 -3.35 -41.47 6.00
N ASP A 105 -3.49 -41.07 4.73
CA ASP A 105 -3.64 -41.98 3.60
C ASP A 105 -2.28 -42.49 3.06
N GLY A 106 -1.17 -41.96 3.58
CA GLY A 106 0.19 -42.30 3.19
C GLY A 106 0.79 -41.41 2.09
N ALA A 107 0.05 -40.41 1.59
CA ALA A 107 0.51 -39.46 0.58
C ALA A 107 0.66 -38.06 1.18
N ALA A 108 1.81 -37.41 0.96
CA ALA A 108 2.02 -36.05 1.43
C ALA A 108 1.32 -35.03 0.53
N GLU A 109 0.58 -34.10 1.12
CA GLU A 109 -0.06 -32.99 0.40
C GLU A 109 0.52 -31.64 0.82
N ALA A 110 0.54 -30.69 -0.11
CA ALA A 110 0.86 -29.30 0.20
C ALA A 110 -0.35 -28.60 0.82
N VAL A 111 -0.29 -28.39 2.13
CA VAL A 111 -1.37 -27.81 2.94
C VAL A 111 -0.94 -26.50 3.60
N PHE A 112 -1.92 -25.64 3.83
CA PHE A 112 -1.77 -24.33 4.45
C PHE A 112 -2.60 -24.24 5.74
N TYR A 113 -2.59 -23.06 6.36
CA TYR A 113 -3.39 -22.79 7.56
C TYR A 113 -4.83 -23.29 7.40
N ASN A 114 -5.36 -23.92 8.46
CA ASN A 114 -6.72 -24.47 8.50
C ASN A 114 -7.02 -25.58 7.45
N GLY A 115 -5.98 -26.20 6.88
CA GLY A 115 -6.12 -27.36 6.00
C GLY A 115 -6.43 -27.03 4.54
N PHE A 116 -6.40 -25.75 4.15
CA PHE A 116 -6.51 -25.36 2.73
C PHE A 116 -5.38 -25.96 1.91
N ARG A 117 -5.66 -26.38 0.68
CA ARG A 117 -4.74 -27.19 -0.14
C ARG A 117 -4.26 -26.46 -1.39
N ALA A 118 -3.00 -26.71 -1.76
CA ALA A 118 -2.47 -26.30 -3.06
C ALA A 118 -3.25 -26.98 -4.20
N GLY A 119 -3.51 -26.23 -5.28
CA GLY A 119 -4.26 -26.72 -6.45
C GLY A 119 -5.78 -26.80 -6.26
N VAL A 120 -6.29 -26.51 -5.05
CA VAL A 120 -7.73 -26.42 -4.76
C VAL A 120 -8.08 -25.02 -4.28
N ASP A 121 -7.47 -24.59 -3.17
CA ASP A 121 -7.77 -23.31 -2.52
C ASP A 121 -6.70 -22.25 -2.80
N VAL A 122 -5.45 -22.71 -2.95
CA VAL A 122 -4.29 -21.88 -3.34
C VAL A 122 -3.83 -22.36 -4.70
N LEU A 123 -4.10 -21.55 -5.72
CA LEU A 123 -3.92 -21.88 -7.12
C LEU A 123 -2.63 -21.26 -7.66
N ALA A 124 -1.72 -22.12 -8.09
CA ALA A 124 -0.60 -21.71 -8.94
C ALA A 124 -1.14 -21.26 -10.31
N ALA A 125 -0.44 -20.33 -10.93
CA ALA A 125 -0.75 -19.90 -12.29
C ALA A 125 -0.19 -20.88 -13.32
N ASP A 126 -0.90 -21.03 -14.43
CA ASP A 126 -0.38 -21.71 -15.61
C ASP A 126 0.70 -20.86 -16.29
N GLU A 127 1.59 -21.52 -17.04
CA GLU A 127 2.63 -20.85 -17.81
C GLU A 127 2.04 -20.15 -19.05
N ASP A 128 2.38 -18.87 -19.24
CA ASP A 128 2.14 -18.14 -20.49
C ASP A 128 3.38 -18.24 -21.41
N PRO A 129 3.30 -19.00 -22.54
CA PRO A 129 4.41 -19.15 -23.47
C PRO A 129 4.72 -17.87 -24.27
N HIS A 130 3.86 -16.85 -24.19
CA HIS A 130 4.01 -15.57 -24.88
C HIS A 130 4.35 -14.42 -23.93
N ALA A 131 4.71 -14.72 -22.68
CA ALA A 131 5.09 -13.73 -21.70
C ALA A 131 6.20 -12.80 -22.21
N LEU A 132 5.98 -11.49 -22.06
CA LEU A 132 6.91 -10.45 -22.53
C LEU A 132 8.16 -10.31 -21.64
N ALA A 133 8.16 -10.95 -20.47
CA ALA A 133 9.27 -10.96 -19.51
C ALA A 133 9.14 -12.14 -18.53
N ASP A 134 10.25 -12.55 -17.93
CA ASP A 134 10.30 -13.69 -17.00
C ASP A 134 9.34 -13.55 -15.80
N TRP A 135 9.19 -12.33 -15.26
CA TRP A 135 8.28 -12.07 -14.13
C TRP A 135 6.79 -12.17 -14.50
N ALA A 136 6.45 -12.14 -15.80
CA ALA A 136 5.08 -12.24 -16.29
C ALA A 136 4.69 -13.68 -16.67
N ARG A 137 5.63 -14.63 -16.59
CA ARG A 137 5.47 -16.00 -17.11
C ARG A 137 4.35 -16.81 -16.45
N PHE A 138 4.00 -16.48 -15.20
CA PHE A 138 2.96 -17.16 -14.43
C PHE A 138 1.92 -16.13 -13.96
N PRO A 139 1.01 -15.68 -14.83
CA PRO A 139 0.09 -14.60 -14.53
C PRO A 139 -1.04 -15.03 -13.58
N GLY A 140 -1.28 -14.24 -12.54
CA GLY A 140 -2.47 -14.34 -11.70
C GLY A 140 -2.56 -15.56 -10.76
N PRO A 141 -1.50 -15.96 -10.03
CA PRO A 141 -1.67 -16.91 -8.94
C PRO A 141 -2.66 -16.36 -7.90
N SER A 142 -3.46 -17.24 -7.30
CA SER A 142 -4.52 -16.85 -6.37
C SER A 142 -4.46 -17.65 -5.08
N ALA A 143 -4.61 -16.97 -3.96
CA ALA A 143 -4.62 -17.58 -2.63
C ALA A 143 -6.03 -17.81 -2.07
N GLY A 144 -7.08 -17.44 -2.83
CA GLY A 144 -8.48 -17.65 -2.46
C GLY A 144 -8.76 -17.29 -1.00
N ALA A 145 -9.14 -18.29 -0.20
CA ALA A 145 -9.50 -18.15 1.22
C ALA A 145 -8.36 -17.67 2.15
N LEU A 146 -7.10 -17.69 1.68
CA LEU A 146 -5.93 -17.25 2.43
C LEU A 146 -5.26 -16.01 1.78
N GLY A 147 -6.00 -15.31 0.92
CA GLY A 147 -5.59 -14.07 0.30
C GLY A 147 -5.31 -12.95 1.30
N ILE A 148 -4.42 -12.04 0.92
CA ILE A 148 -4.05 -10.87 1.74
C ILE A 148 -5.18 -9.84 1.84
N ASP A 149 -6.15 -9.90 0.94
CA ASP A 149 -7.36 -9.08 0.92
C ASP A 149 -8.16 -9.21 2.23
N HIS A 150 -8.24 -10.39 2.84
CA HIS A 150 -8.84 -10.55 4.17
C HIS A 150 -8.13 -9.73 5.25
N LEU A 151 -6.80 -9.61 5.17
CA LEU A 151 -6.02 -8.75 6.07
C LEU A 151 -6.28 -7.27 5.77
N ALA A 152 -6.42 -6.91 4.48
CA ALA A 152 -6.69 -5.56 4.05
C ALA A 152 -8.10 -5.07 4.47
N GLU A 153 -9.14 -5.91 4.31
CA GLU A 153 -10.51 -5.63 4.74
C GLU A 153 -10.61 -5.40 6.26
N HIS A 154 -9.79 -6.12 7.03
CA HIS A 154 -9.68 -5.91 8.47
C HIS A 154 -9.00 -4.57 8.82
N GLY A 155 -8.05 -4.10 8.01
CA GLY A 155 -7.32 -2.85 8.22
C GLY A 155 -6.14 -2.89 9.20
N VAL A 156 -5.90 -4.04 9.86
CA VAL A 156 -4.71 -4.30 10.70
C VAL A 156 -4.42 -3.19 11.74
N GLN A 157 -5.45 -2.69 12.40
CA GLN A 157 -5.32 -1.66 13.43
C GLN A 157 -5.57 -2.27 14.81
N GLY A 158 -4.74 -1.94 15.79
CA GLY A 158 -4.81 -2.50 17.14
C GLY A 158 -3.67 -2.01 18.02
N ARG A 159 -3.59 -2.54 19.24
CA ARG A 159 -2.41 -2.33 20.08
C ARG A 159 -1.22 -3.11 19.51
N ALA A 160 -0.06 -2.48 19.54
CA ALA A 160 1.21 -3.10 19.17
C ALA A 160 2.20 -2.97 20.32
N VAL A 161 3.11 -3.93 20.44
CA VAL A 161 4.15 -3.98 21.47
C VAL A 161 5.49 -4.17 20.78
N MET A 162 6.46 -3.30 21.07
CA MET A 162 7.82 -3.43 20.57
C MET A 162 8.70 -4.09 21.62
N ILE A 163 9.43 -5.12 21.21
CA ILE A 163 10.42 -5.83 22.04
C ILE A 163 11.79 -5.61 21.41
N ASP A 164 12.69 -4.96 22.14
CA ASP A 164 14.01 -4.59 21.64
C ASP A 164 15.03 -5.72 21.86
N LEU A 165 15.08 -6.68 20.95
CA LEU A 165 16.04 -7.79 21.03
C LEU A 165 17.48 -7.29 20.90
N GLU A 166 17.75 -6.26 20.09
CA GLU A 166 19.10 -5.72 19.90
C GLU A 166 19.71 -5.26 21.23
N ALA A 167 18.92 -4.61 22.09
CA ALA A 167 19.38 -4.11 23.39
C ALA A 167 19.86 -5.25 24.32
N HIS A 168 19.32 -6.45 24.18
CA HIS A 168 19.61 -7.58 25.08
C HIS A 168 20.58 -8.61 24.51
N VAL A 169 20.52 -8.89 23.21
CA VAL A 169 21.35 -9.92 22.57
C VAL A 169 22.40 -9.35 21.61
N GLY A 170 22.41 -8.03 21.42
CA GLY A 170 23.32 -7.36 20.50
C GLY A 170 23.06 -7.72 19.04
N ARG A 171 24.12 -7.62 18.22
CA ARG A 171 24.04 -7.74 16.75
C ARG A 171 24.62 -9.06 16.22
N THR A 172 24.70 -10.08 17.08
CA THR A 172 25.15 -11.43 16.69
C THR A 172 23.97 -12.28 16.24
N ARG A 173 24.23 -13.26 15.36
CA ARG A 173 23.20 -14.22 14.96
C ARG A 173 22.89 -15.16 16.14
N THR A 174 21.86 -14.81 16.88
CA THR A 174 21.44 -15.51 18.09
C THR A 174 20.00 -15.99 17.92
N ALA A 175 19.77 -17.28 18.18
CA ALA A 175 18.42 -17.84 18.25
C ALA A 175 17.81 -17.50 19.61
N VAL A 176 16.82 -16.60 19.63
CA VAL A 176 16.09 -16.24 20.85
C VAL A 176 14.94 -17.22 21.05
N GLY A 177 15.10 -18.13 22.00
CA GLY A 177 14.06 -19.07 22.42
C GLY A 177 13.10 -18.47 23.45
N TYR A 178 12.13 -19.27 23.88
CA TYR A 178 11.09 -18.87 24.84
C TYR A 178 11.67 -18.28 26.14
N ASP A 179 12.53 -19.02 26.84
CA ASP A 179 13.05 -18.58 28.15
C ASP A 179 13.82 -17.25 28.08
N GLN A 180 14.56 -17.04 26.99
CA GLN A 180 15.29 -15.78 26.80
C GLN A 180 14.34 -14.63 26.49
N LEU A 181 13.33 -14.86 25.64
CA LEU A 181 12.30 -13.88 25.34
C LEU A 181 11.54 -13.46 26.60
N MET A 182 11.16 -14.43 27.46
CA MET A 182 10.46 -14.13 28.70
C MET A 182 11.31 -13.29 29.67
N ARG A 183 12.63 -13.53 29.76
CA ARG A 183 13.54 -12.69 30.55
C ARG A 183 13.67 -11.26 30.00
N ILE A 184 13.66 -11.11 28.67
CA ILE A 184 13.70 -9.78 28.04
C ILE A 184 12.43 -9.00 28.38
N LEU A 185 11.27 -9.64 28.26
CA LEU A 185 9.98 -9.03 28.62
C LEU A 185 9.96 -8.60 30.09
N GLU A 186 10.45 -9.44 31.01
CA GLU A 186 10.55 -9.11 32.44
C GLU A 186 11.52 -7.95 32.70
N ALA A 187 12.70 -7.96 32.07
CA ALA A 187 13.71 -6.92 32.25
C ALA A 187 13.26 -5.53 31.78
N ASP A 188 12.45 -5.49 30.72
CA ASP A 188 11.95 -4.24 30.13
C ASP A 188 10.55 -3.85 30.64
N ASP A 189 9.97 -4.63 31.57
CA ASP A 189 8.60 -4.47 32.06
C ASP A 189 7.56 -4.39 30.91
N VAL A 190 7.72 -5.28 29.92
CA VAL A 190 6.87 -5.34 28.73
C VAL A 190 5.82 -6.43 28.88
N ALA A 191 4.55 -6.03 28.79
CA ALA A 191 3.41 -6.95 28.76
C ALA A 191 2.91 -7.16 27.33
N VAL A 192 2.67 -8.42 26.95
CA VAL A 192 2.01 -8.81 25.71
C VAL A 192 0.67 -9.45 26.04
N GLU A 193 -0.41 -9.01 25.40
CA GLU A 193 -1.76 -9.57 25.55
C GLU A 193 -2.26 -10.18 24.25
N ALA A 194 -3.29 -11.03 24.36
CA ALA A 194 -3.98 -11.58 23.20
C ALA A 194 -4.45 -10.45 22.27
N GLY A 195 -4.16 -10.60 20.97
CA GLY A 195 -4.50 -9.61 19.94
C GLY A 195 -3.47 -8.50 19.74
N ASP A 196 -2.38 -8.46 20.52
CA ASP A 196 -1.31 -7.50 20.26
C ASP A 196 -0.52 -7.86 19.00
N MET A 197 -0.17 -6.83 18.24
CA MET A 197 0.82 -6.94 17.16
C MET A 197 2.22 -6.79 17.75
N VAL A 198 2.95 -7.91 17.84
CA VAL A 198 4.31 -7.91 18.37
C VAL A 198 5.32 -7.49 17.29
N CYS A 199 6.13 -6.48 17.60
CA CYS A 199 7.23 -6.01 16.77
C CYS A 199 8.57 -6.35 17.44
N LEU A 200 9.35 -7.22 16.80
CA LEU A 200 10.68 -7.60 17.28
C LEU A 200 11.75 -6.72 16.62
N HIS A 201 12.42 -5.88 17.40
CA HIS A 201 13.50 -5.04 16.92
C HIS A 201 14.85 -5.76 17.07
N ASN A 202 15.45 -6.16 15.95
CA ASN A 202 16.72 -6.91 15.91
C ASN A 202 17.81 -6.27 15.03
N ARG A 203 17.52 -5.09 14.46
CA ARG A 203 18.38 -4.30 13.56
C ARG A 203 19.11 -5.02 12.43
N LEU A 204 18.61 -6.18 11.99
CA LEU A 204 19.27 -7.05 10.99
C LEU A 204 19.70 -6.30 9.71
N TRP A 205 18.97 -5.24 9.35
CA TRP A 205 19.16 -4.48 8.12
C TRP A 205 20.43 -3.63 8.03
N ARG A 206 21.03 -3.21 9.17
CA ARG A 206 22.14 -2.24 9.16
C ARG A 206 23.51 -2.82 8.78
N HIS A 207 23.57 -4.10 8.38
CA HIS A 207 24.81 -4.79 8.01
C HIS A 207 24.93 -5.16 6.53
N ALA A 208 23.91 -4.88 5.71
CA ALA A 208 24.03 -5.09 4.26
C ALA A 208 24.96 -4.03 3.62
N ASP A 209 25.07 -2.85 4.22
CA ASP A 209 26.01 -1.81 3.83
C ASP A 209 26.68 -1.24 5.08
N GLY A 210 28.00 -1.34 5.14
CA GLY A 210 28.77 -0.59 6.13
C GLY A 210 28.76 0.88 5.76
N ASP A 211 27.76 1.65 6.21
CA ASP A 211 27.92 3.07 6.58
C ASP A 211 26.67 3.69 7.25
N GLU A 212 26.82 4.93 7.69
CA GLU A 212 25.85 5.84 8.34
C GLU A 212 24.35 5.68 8.01
N PRO A 213 23.44 6.11 8.94
CA PRO A 213 22.01 6.19 8.63
C PRO A 213 21.80 6.99 7.34
N PRO A 214 20.85 6.63 6.47
CA PRO A 214 20.57 7.42 5.28
C PRO A 214 20.29 8.85 5.73
N ALA A 215 21.19 9.77 5.33
CA ALA A 215 20.99 11.18 5.55
C ALA A 215 19.58 11.49 5.03
N ARG A 216 18.73 12.07 5.89
CA ARG A 216 17.44 12.63 5.44
C ARG A 216 17.78 13.50 4.24
N ARG A 217 17.49 13.03 3.02
CA ARG A 217 17.53 13.89 1.84
C ARG A 217 16.46 14.93 2.11
N ARG A 218 16.88 16.07 2.67
CA ARG A 218 16.04 17.26 2.73
C ARG A 218 15.59 17.46 1.29
N ALA A 219 14.28 17.46 1.06
CA ALA A 219 13.73 17.93 -0.19
C ALA A 219 14.47 19.24 -0.55
N PRO A 220 14.97 19.40 -1.79
CA PRO A 220 15.61 20.64 -2.17
C PRO A 220 14.64 21.77 -1.81
N ALA A 221 15.10 22.68 -0.97
CA ALA A 221 14.29 23.81 -0.53
C ALA A 221 13.70 24.45 -1.79
N CYS A 222 12.37 24.44 -1.88
CA CYS A 222 11.64 25.17 -2.91
C CYS A 222 12.31 26.54 -3.05
N HIS A 223 12.79 26.82 -4.26
CA HIS A 223 13.53 28.04 -4.59
C HIS A 223 12.81 29.23 -3.95
N ARG A 224 13.38 29.78 -2.86
CA ARG A 224 13.00 31.11 -2.39
C ARG A 224 13.29 32.05 -3.55
N GLN A 225 12.23 32.49 -4.24
CA GLN A 225 12.32 33.54 -5.24
C GLN A 225 13.06 34.72 -4.62
N ARG A 226 14.21 35.08 -5.18
CA ARG A 226 14.92 36.31 -4.83
C ARG A 226 14.02 37.50 -5.24
N PRO A 227 13.77 38.48 -4.37
CA PRO A 227 13.04 39.68 -4.76
C PRO A 227 13.99 40.55 -5.58
N GLY A 228 13.77 40.62 -6.89
CA GLY A 228 14.59 41.51 -7.71
C GLY A 228 14.53 41.21 -9.20
N ARG A 229 13.43 41.58 -9.85
CA ARG A 229 13.43 42.13 -11.21
C ARG A 229 12.17 42.97 -11.39
N ARG A 230 12.40 44.20 -11.86
CA ARG A 230 11.47 45.32 -11.89
C ARG A 230 10.24 45.01 -12.77
N ARG A 231 9.05 45.39 -12.29
CA ARG A 231 7.84 45.51 -13.13
C ARG A 231 8.10 46.54 -14.24
N PRO A 232 7.67 46.29 -15.49
CA PRO A 232 7.57 47.36 -16.47
C PRO A 232 6.41 48.30 -16.09
N THR A 233 6.68 49.60 -16.12
CA THR A 233 5.71 50.69 -15.97
C THR A 233 4.77 50.74 -17.17
N PRO A 234 3.48 51.07 -16.99
CA PRO A 234 2.57 51.32 -18.10
C PRO A 234 2.80 52.74 -18.66
N ALA A 235 3.16 52.83 -19.93
CA ALA A 235 3.19 54.09 -20.65
C ALA A 235 1.78 54.47 -21.13
N ALA A 236 1.41 55.68 -20.73
CA ALA A 236 0.45 56.65 -21.27
C ALA A 236 -0.70 56.22 -22.20
N MET A 237 -1.89 56.65 -21.75
CA MET A 237 -3.16 56.86 -22.45
C MET A 237 -3.05 57.24 -23.93
N ASP A 238 -3.92 56.65 -24.75
CA ASP A 238 -4.62 57.41 -25.80
C ASP A 238 -6.14 57.30 -25.57
N ARG A 239 -6.79 58.46 -25.52
CA ARG A 239 -8.22 58.64 -25.27
C ARG A 239 -8.90 58.81 -26.64
N ARG A 240 -9.78 57.88 -27.02
CA ARG A 240 -10.91 58.21 -27.91
C ARG A 240 -12.20 57.63 -27.36
N LEU A 241 -13.23 58.47 -27.45
CA LEU A 241 -14.51 58.42 -26.77
C LEU A 241 -15.43 57.27 -27.22
N ALA A 242 -16.33 56.90 -26.29
CA ALA A 242 -17.45 55.96 -26.26
C ALA A 242 -18.53 56.18 -27.37
N PRO A 243 -19.67 55.42 -27.49
CA PRO A 243 -20.35 54.62 -26.45
C PRO A 243 -21.06 53.31 -26.86
N GLY A 244 -21.56 52.55 -25.86
CA GLY A 244 -22.66 51.61 -26.05
C GLY A 244 -22.59 50.31 -25.25
N LEU A 245 -23.02 50.33 -23.98
CA LEU A 245 -23.46 49.14 -23.24
C LEU A 245 -24.89 48.78 -23.67
N PRO A 246 -25.26 47.49 -23.55
CA PRO A 246 -26.42 47.21 -22.73
C PRO A 246 -26.12 46.16 -21.64
N HIS A 247 -26.59 46.49 -20.43
CA HIS A 247 -26.79 45.55 -19.34
C HIS A 247 -27.66 44.37 -19.77
N CYS A 248 -27.20 43.14 -19.53
CA CYS A 248 -28.10 41.99 -19.47
C CYS A 248 -28.09 41.40 -18.06
N ARG A 249 -29.28 41.42 -17.46
CA ARG A 249 -29.62 40.86 -16.15
C ARG A 249 -29.47 39.32 -16.18
N GLN A 250 -29.03 38.76 -15.07
CA GLN A 250 -29.09 37.31 -14.80
C GLN A 250 -30.52 36.75 -14.92
N PRO A 251 -30.66 35.42 -15.00
CA PRO A 251 -31.48 34.78 -13.99
C PRO A 251 -30.74 33.66 -13.25
N ARG A 252 -30.85 33.73 -11.91
CA ARG A 252 -30.55 32.67 -10.96
C ARG A 252 -31.41 31.44 -11.30
N GLY A 253 -30.77 30.36 -11.73
CA GLY A 253 -31.42 29.05 -11.87
C GLY A 253 -31.75 28.48 -10.49
N ARG A 254 -33.04 28.22 -10.27
CA ARG A 254 -33.57 27.52 -9.09
C ARG A 254 -33.06 26.08 -9.05
N ILE A 255 -32.63 25.64 -7.87
CA ILE A 255 -32.41 24.24 -7.53
C ILE A 255 -33.79 23.56 -7.56
N GLY A 256 -34.05 22.79 -8.62
CA GLY A 256 -35.21 21.92 -8.72
C GLY A 256 -34.89 20.58 -8.05
N ALA A 257 -35.68 20.23 -7.03
CA ALA A 257 -35.68 18.90 -6.42
C ALA A 257 -36.07 17.85 -7.47
N ALA A 258 -35.13 16.97 -7.83
CA ALA A 258 -35.42 15.76 -8.59
C ALA A 258 -35.86 14.64 -7.64
N GLY A 259 -36.95 13.97 -8.02
CA GLY A 259 -37.75 13.10 -7.17
C GLY A 259 -37.11 11.76 -6.80
N ARG A 260 -37.68 11.19 -5.74
CA ARG A 260 -37.46 9.82 -5.25
C ARG A 260 -37.73 8.79 -6.37
N PRO A 261 -36.84 7.79 -6.58
CA PRO A 261 -37.23 6.58 -7.29
C PRO A 261 -38.05 5.68 -6.35
N GLY A 262 -39.18 5.21 -6.86
CA GLY A 262 -40.17 4.41 -6.14
C GLY A 262 -39.66 3.03 -5.70
N ARG A 263 -40.26 2.56 -4.61
CA ARG A 263 -40.14 1.19 -4.09
C ARG A 263 -40.49 0.18 -5.20
N ARG A 264 -39.54 -0.67 -5.58
CA ARG A 264 -39.85 -1.94 -6.26
C ARG A 264 -40.11 -2.98 -5.18
N GLY A 265 -41.25 -3.65 -5.30
CA GLY A 265 -41.72 -4.66 -4.36
C GLY A 265 -40.86 -5.93 -4.40
N ASP A 266 -40.86 -6.59 -3.26
CA ASP A 266 -40.21 -7.87 -3.00
C ASP A 266 -40.74 -8.96 -3.94
N ALA A 267 -39.83 -9.64 -4.64
CA ALA A 267 -40.10 -10.90 -5.31
C ALA A 267 -39.77 -12.05 -4.32
N PRO A 268 -40.63 -13.08 -4.19
CA PRO A 268 -40.36 -14.21 -3.31
C PRO A 268 -39.24 -15.11 -3.87
N PRO A 269 -38.50 -15.83 -3.00
CA PRO A 269 -37.39 -16.69 -3.41
C PRO A 269 -37.87 -17.95 -4.16
N PRO A 270 -37.03 -18.53 -5.03
CA PRO A 270 -37.34 -19.78 -5.73
C PRO A 270 -37.33 -21.00 -4.79
N PRO A 271 -38.08 -22.08 -5.10
CA PRO A 271 -38.13 -23.28 -4.27
C PRO A 271 -36.83 -24.09 -4.36
N ALA A 272 -36.47 -24.72 -3.23
CA ALA A 272 -35.31 -25.59 -3.09
C ALA A 272 -35.40 -26.85 -3.97
N PRO A 273 -34.27 -27.39 -4.48
CA PRO A 273 -34.27 -28.63 -5.25
C PRO A 273 -34.61 -29.83 -4.38
N ALA A 274 -35.48 -30.69 -4.89
CA ALA A 274 -35.86 -31.96 -4.28
C ALA A 274 -34.66 -32.92 -4.27
N ALA A 275 -34.49 -33.62 -3.15
CA ALA A 275 -33.55 -34.71 -3.01
C ALA A 275 -33.90 -35.87 -3.96
N ALA A 276 -32.90 -36.33 -4.71
CA ALA A 276 -32.82 -37.65 -5.33
C ALA A 276 -31.35 -38.05 -5.34
#